data_AF-A0A6M0JA88-F1
#
_entry.id   AF-A0A6M0JA88-F1
#
_cell.length_a   1.000
_cell.length_b   1.000
_cell.length_c   1.000
_cell.angle_alpha   90.00
_cell.angle_beta   90.00
_cell.angle_gamma   90.00
#
_symmetry.space_group_name_H-M   'P 1'
#
loop_
_entity.id
_entity.type
_entity.pdbx_description
1 polymer ?
#
loop_
_entity_poly.entity_id
_entity_poly.type
_entity_poly.pdbx_seq_one_letter_code
_entity_poly.pdbx_strand_id
1 'polypeptide(L)'
;VLEGEITLIEGDTKTVLRPGDAATFKAGVAVGHFLENRSTKATRCLVVGNRAAVDTITYSDLDRVCHRDRSLPDDIWTNSLGEPAPSPY
;
A
#
# COMPACT_ATOMS: atom_id res chain seq x y z
N VAL A 1 1.30 11.28 10.32
CA VAL A 1 2.69 11.66 9.99
C VAL A 1 3.37 12.15 11.26
N LEU A 2 4.61 11.72 11.50
CA LEU A 2 5.38 12.05 12.71
C LEU A 2 6.35 13.22 12.46
N GLU A 3 6.97 13.28 11.27
CA GLU A 3 7.97 14.30 10.93
C GLU A 3 7.98 14.56 9.41
N GLY A 4 8.19 15.82 9.01
CA GLY A 4 8.27 16.24 7.62
C GLY A 4 6.92 16.27 6.89
N GLU A 5 6.96 16.42 5.57
CA GLU A 5 5.78 16.49 4.71
C GLU A 5 5.75 15.30 3.73
N ILE A 6 4.62 14.61 3.64
CA ILE A 6 4.43 13.43 2.78
C ILE A 6 3.27 13.71 1.83
N THR A 7 3.46 13.46 0.52
CA THR A 7 2.36 13.48 -0.44
C THR A 7 1.71 12.09 -0.46
N LEU A 8 0.46 12.01 0.00
CA LEU A 8 -0.39 10.84 -0.18
C LEU A 8 -1.03 10.90 -1.57
N ILE A 9 -0.88 9.81 -2.32
CA ILE A 9 -1.56 9.58 -3.59
C ILE A 9 -2.63 8.52 -3.36
N GLU A 10 -3.90 8.83 -3.65
CA GLU A 10 -5.05 7.91 -3.57
C GLU A 10 -5.84 7.97 -4.87
N GLY A 11 -5.67 6.98 -5.74
CA GLY A 11 -6.12 7.08 -7.13
C GLY A 11 -5.59 8.35 -7.78
N ASP A 12 -6.49 9.22 -8.25
CA ASP A 12 -6.14 10.50 -8.88
C ASP A 12 -5.94 11.66 -7.88
N THR A 13 -6.22 11.42 -6.59
CA THR A 13 -6.16 12.45 -5.56
C THR A 13 -4.78 12.57 -4.96
N LYS A 14 -4.31 13.81 -4.77
CA LYS A 14 -3.04 14.13 -4.11
C LYS A 14 -3.30 14.98 -2.88
N THR A 15 -2.89 14.48 -1.72
CA THR A 15 -3.08 15.15 -0.43
C THR A 15 -1.75 15.33 0.25
N VAL A 16 -1.44 16.56 0.67
CA VAL A 16 -0.23 16.85 1.45
C VAL A 16 -0.51 16.62 2.92
N LEU A 17 0.20 15.67 3.53
CA LEU A 17 0.13 15.33 4.95
C LEU A 17 1.31 15.95 5.72
N ARG A 18 1.00 16.60 6.83
CA ARG A 18 1.95 17.27 7.74
C ARG A 18 2.01 16.56 9.10
N PRO A 19 3.01 16.86 9.96
CA PRO A 19 3.09 16.25 11.28
C PRO A 19 1.79 16.45 12.06
N GLY A 20 1.24 15.35 12.60
CA GLY A 20 -0.07 15.32 13.24
C GLY A 20 -1.20 14.79 12.35
N ASP A 21 -1.10 14.90 11.02
CA ASP A 21 -2.14 14.40 10.11
C ASP A 21 -2.20 12.88 10.09
N ALA A 22 -3.38 12.33 9.87
CA ALA A 22 -3.62 10.91 9.70
C ALA A 22 -4.45 10.64 8.44
N ALA A 23 -4.14 9.54 7.76
CA ALA A 23 -4.93 8.99 6.68
C ALA A 23 -5.36 7.56 7.07
N THR A 24 -6.54 7.15 6.63
CA THR A 24 -7.11 5.83 6.98
C THR A 24 -7.58 5.12 5.73
N PHE A 25 -7.21 3.85 5.60
CA PHE A 25 -7.53 3.03 4.43
C PHE A 25 -8.50 1.93 4.84
N LYS A 26 -9.76 2.08 4.47
CA LYS A 26 -10.80 1.09 4.79
C LYS A 26 -10.61 -0.16 3.92
N ALA A 27 -10.49 -1.32 4.56
CA ALA A 27 -10.40 -2.61 3.86
C ALA A 27 -11.56 -2.81 2.88
N GLY A 28 -11.24 -3.33 1.68
CA GLY A 28 -12.20 -3.58 0.60
C GLY A 28 -12.55 -2.36 -0.25
N VAL A 29 -12.09 -1.15 0.10
CA VAL A 29 -12.20 0.01 -0.80
C VAL A 29 -11.11 -0.11 -1.88
N ALA A 30 -11.52 -0.28 -3.13
CA ALA A 30 -10.64 -0.48 -4.27
C ALA A 30 -9.99 0.84 -4.76
N VAL A 31 -9.34 1.57 -3.85
CA VAL A 31 -8.54 2.75 -4.16
C VAL A 31 -7.10 2.48 -3.70
N GLY A 32 -6.22 2.31 -4.67
CA GLY A 32 -4.79 2.15 -4.43
C GLY A 32 -4.20 3.42 -3.81
N HIS A 33 -3.24 3.27 -2.92
CA HIS A 33 -2.61 4.39 -2.25
C HIS A 33 -1.12 4.15 -2.03
N PHE A 34 -0.35 5.22 -2.11
CA PHE A 34 1.07 5.21 -1.75
C PHE A 34 1.52 6.58 -1.26
N LEU A 35 2.67 6.59 -0.58
CA LEU A 35 3.24 7.78 0.02
C LEU A 35 4.53 8.17 -0.70
N GLU A 36 4.63 9.43 -1.11
CA GLU A 36 5.84 9.99 -1.69
C GLU A 36 6.41 11.09 -0.80
N ASN A 37 7.71 10.99 -0.49
CA ASN A 37 8.47 12.11 0.02
C ASN A 37 9.09 12.87 -1.16
N ARG A 38 8.54 14.05 -1.47
CA ARG A 38 9.02 14.92 -2.56
C ARG A 38 10.00 16.00 -2.08
N SER A 39 10.38 15.96 -0.81
CA SER A 39 11.30 16.93 -0.21
C SER A 39 12.75 16.45 -0.29
N THR A 40 13.69 17.36 -0.04
CA THR A 40 15.13 17.04 0.08
C THR A 40 15.52 16.53 1.46
N LYS A 41 14.57 16.41 2.40
CA LYS A 41 14.80 15.99 3.78
C LYS A 41 14.09 14.67 4.07
N ALA A 42 14.55 13.94 5.08
CA ALA A 42 13.85 12.74 5.54
C ALA A 42 12.48 13.09 6.14
N THR A 43 11.53 12.15 6.01
CA THR A 43 10.19 12.23 6.59
C THR A 43 9.93 10.96 7.39
N ARG A 44 9.05 11.03 8.40
CA ARG A 44 8.67 9.86 9.21
C ARG A 44 7.15 9.77 9.34
N CYS A 45 6.61 8.57 9.21
CA CYS A 45 5.22 8.26 9.54
C CYS A 45 5.14 6.95 10.32
N LEU A 46 4.03 6.77 11.03
CA LEU A 46 3.66 5.50 11.66
C LEU A 46 2.59 4.86 10.78
N VAL A 47 2.82 3.61 10.37
CA VAL A 47 1.84 2.79 9.67
C VAL A 47 1.37 1.70 10.62
N VAL A 48 0.06 1.61 10.80
CA VAL A 48 -0.60 0.57 11.60
C VAL A 48 -1.58 -0.15 10.71
N GLY A 49 -1.49 -1.48 10.68
CA GLY A 49 -2.37 -2.34 9.89
C GLY A 49 -2.68 -3.64 10.63
N ASN A 50 -3.86 -4.19 10.36
CA ASN A 50 -4.25 -5.49 10.91
C ASN A 50 -3.35 -6.59 10.33
N ARG A 51 -2.92 -7.54 11.17
CA ARG A 51 -2.19 -8.74 10.71
C ARG A 51 -3.17 -9.88 10.45
N ALA A 52 -4.01 -9.72 9.41
CA ALA A 52 -4.95 -10.75 9.01
C ALA A 52 -4.24 -12.07 8.66
N ALA A 53 -4.90 -13.21 8.93
CA ALA A 53 -4.37 -14.53 8.60
C ALA A 53 -4.26 -14.72 7.08
N VAL A 54 -5.25 -14.21 6.34
CA VAL A 54 -5.30 -14.19 4.88
C VAL A 54 -5.54 -12.76 4.41
N ASP A 55 -4.89 -12.34 3.32
CA ASP A 55 -5.00 -11.01 2.72
C ASP A 55 -4.86 -11.06 1.19
N THR A 56 -5.48 -10.11 0.50
CA THR A 56 -5.39 -9.95 -0.96
C THR A 56 -5.01 -8.51 -1.28
N ILE A 57 -3.81 -8.31 -1.82
CA ILE A 57 -3.23 -6.99 -2.06
C ILE A 57 -3.09 -6.78 -3.57
N THR A 58 -3.73 -5.73 -4.09
CA THR A 58 -3.70 -5.42 -5.53
C THR A 58 -2.74 -4.26 -5.79
N TYR A 59 -1.79 -4.47 -6.69
CA TYR A 59 -0.91 -3.46 -7.26
C TYR A 59 -1.34 -3.21 -8.70
N SER A 60 -2.31 -2.29 -8.88
CA SER A 60 -2.93 -2.00 -10.18
C SER A 60 -1.91 -1.62 -11.26
N ASP A 61 -0.95 -0.78 -10.90
CA ASP A 61 0.01 -0.20 -11.85
C ASP A 61 1.02 -1.23 -12.37
N LEU A 62 1.12 -2.38 -11.70
CA LEU A 62 2.02 -3.48 -12.05
C LEU A 62 1.28 -4.70 -12.61
N ASP A 63 -0.06 -4.64 -12.70
CA ASP A 63 -0.91 -5.80 -12.98
C ASP A 63 -0.53 -7.00 -12.09
N ARG A 64 -0.50 -6.77 -10.76
CA ARG A 64 -0.18 -7.81 -9.77
C ARG A 64 -1.22 -7.87 -8.66
N VAL A 65 -1.50 -9.10 -8.23
CA VAL A 65 -2.27 -9.40 -7.03
C VAL A 65 -1.46 -10.38 -6.18
N CYS A 66 -1.20 -9.98 -4.94
CA CYS A 66 -0.58 -10.83 -3.92
C CYS A 66 -1.68 -11.47 -3.08
N HIS A 67 -1.71 -12.79 -3.05
CA HIS A 67 -2.53 -13.60 -2.17
C HIS A 67 -1.65 -14.10 -1.04
N ARG A 68 -1.84 -13.51 0.14
CA ARG A 68 -1.08 -13.84 1.33
C ARG A 68 -1.90 -14.75 2.23
N ASP A 69 -1.34 -15.90 2.55
CA ASP A 69 -1.80 -16.75 3.65
C ASP A 69 -0.62 -16.95 4.59
N ARG A 70 -0.75 -16.47 5.83
CA ARG A 70 0.34 -16.52 6.83
C ARG A 70 0.65 -17.93 7.33
N SER A 71 -0.18 -18.92 7.00
CA SER A 71 0.12 -20.32 7.26
C SER A 71 1.05 -20.94 6.22
N LEU A 72 1.24 -20.27 5.07
CA LEU A 72 2.13 -20.70 4.00
C LEU A 72 3.51 -20.04 4.10
N PRO A 73 4.56 -20.68 3.56
CA PRO A 73 5.92 -20.12 3.59
C PRO A 73 6.09 -18.91 2.65
N ASP A 74 5.33 -18.86 1.55
CA ASP A 74 5.49 -17.90 0.47
C ASP A 74 4.15 -17.24 0.08
N ASP A 75 4.20 -15.99 -0.36
CA ASP A 75 3.06 -15.30 -0.97
C ASP A 75 2.81 -15.85 -2.40
N ILE A 76 1.54 -16.03 -2.76
CA ILE A 76 1.14 -16.43 -4.12
C ILE A 76 0.83 -15.18 -4.93
N TRP A 77 1.33 -15.11 -6.17
CA TRP A 77 1.17 -13.95 -7.03
C TRP A 77 0.41 -14.29 -8.30
N THR A 78 -0.55 -13.45 -8.66
CA THR A 78 -1.27 -13.51 -9.94
C THR A 78 -1.27 -12.17 -10.65
N ASN A 79 -1.64 -12.14 -11.92
CA ASN A 79 -2.10 -10.92 -12.58
C ASN A 79 -3.57 -10.62 -12.24
N SER A 80 -4.14 -9.55 -12.80
CA SER A 80 -5.55 -9.17 -12.62
C SER A 80 -6.55 -10.17 -13.20
N LEU A 81 -6.11 -11.06 -14.11
CA LEU A 81 -6.92 -12.15 -14.66
C LEU A 81 -6.86 -13.44 -13.81
N GLY A 82 -6.04 -13.46 -12.74
CA GLY A 82 -5.86 -14.62 -11.87
C GLY A 82 -4.84 -15.64 -12.38
N GLU A 83 -4.10 -15.31 -13.45
CA GLU A 83 -3.03 -16.17 -13.97
C GLU A 83 -1.78 -16.03 -13.09
N PRO A 84 -1.00 -17.10 -12.86
CA PRO A 84 0.24 -17.02 -12.09
C PRO A 84 1.20 -15.96 -12.65
N ALA A 85 1.73 -15.12 -11.76
CA ALA A 85 2.67 -14.07 -12.10
C ALA A 85 3.85 -14.08 -11.11
N PRO A 86 5.05 -13.63 -11.50
CA PRO A 86 6.15 -13.48 -10.56
C PRO A 86 5.90 -12.29 -9.61
N SER A 87 6.53 -12.35 -8.44
CA SER A 87 6.65 -11.21 -7.52
C SER A 87 7.20 -9.98 -8.28
N PRO A 88 6.65 -8.79 -8.06
CA PRO A 88 7.22 -7.54 -8.56
C PRO A 88 8.43 -7.05 -7.74
N TYR A 89 8.83 -7.78 -6.68
CA TYR A 89 9.93 -7.48 -5.75
C TYR A 89 10.89 -8.65 -5.61
#